data_AF-A0A426EMC3-F1
#
_entry.id   AF-A0A426EMC3-F1
#
_cell.length_a   1.000
_cell.length_b   1.000
_cell.length_c   1.000
_cell.angle_alpha   90.00
_cell.angle_beta   90.00
_cell.angle_gamma   90.00
#
_symmetry.space_group_name_H-M   'P 1'
#
loop_
_entity.id
_entity.type
_entity.pdbx_description
1 polymer ?
#
loop_
_entity_poly.entity_id
_entity_poly.type
_entity_poly.pdbx_seq_one_letter_code
_entity_poly.pdbx_strand_id
1 'polypeptide(L)'
;MKRHLNTSYRLVWNHITGTLVVASELARSRGKRAGVAVALSLAAVTSVPALAADKVVQAGETVNDGTLTNHDNQIVLGTANGMTISTGLEYGPDNEANTGGQWIQNGGIANNTTVTGGGLQRVNAGGSVSDTVISAGGGQSLQGQAVNTTLNGGEQWVHEGGIATGTVINEKGWQAIKSGAVATDTVVNTGAEGGPDAENGDTGQTVYGDAVRTTINKNGRQIVAAEGTANTTVVYAGGDQTVHGHALDTTLNGGYQYVHNGGTASGTVVNSDGWQIVKNGGVAGNTTVNQKGRLQVDAGGTATNVTLKQGGALVTSTAATVTGINRLGAFSVVEGKADNVVLENGGRLDVLTGHTATNTRVDDGGTLDVRNGGTATTVSMGNGGVLLADSGAAVSGTRSDGKAFSIGGGQADALMLEKGSSFTLNAGDTATDTTVNGGLFTARGGTL
;
A
#
# COMPACT_ATOMS: atom_id res chain seq x y z
N MET A 1 -20.00 9.35 71.34
CA MET A 1 -20.10 10.41 70.32
C MET A 1 -19.12 10.10 69.19
N LYS A 2 -19.61 9.69 68.02
CA LYS A 2 -18.82 9.51 66.79
C LYS A 2 -18.54 10.90 66.19
N ARG A 3 -17.28 11.32 66.08
CA ARG A 3 -16.90 12.48 65.27
C ARG A 3 -16.57 11.97 63.86
N HIS A 4 -17.37 12.41 62.90
CA HIS A 4 -17.18 12.17 61.47
C HIS A 4 -15.78 12.63 61.02
N LEU A 5 -14.96 11.69 60.56
CA LEU A 5 -13.77 11.98 59.77
C LEU A 5 -14.22 12.17 58.31
N ASN A 6 -13.85 13.29 57.71
CA ASN A 6 -14.13 13.60 56.31
C ASN A 6 -13.47 12.54 55.40
N THR A 7 -14.28 11.74 54.72
CA THR A 7 -13.87 10.75 53.71
C THR A 7 -14.17 11.29 52.32
N SER A 8 -13.48 12.34 51.90
CA SER A 8 -13.51 12.80 50.51
C SER A 8 -12.16 13.39 50.15
N TYR A 9 -11.38 12.61 49.40
CA TYR A 9 -10.09 12.97 48.84
C TYR A 9 -10.19 12.81 47.32
N ARG A 10 -9.72 13.81 46.56
CA ARG A 10 -9.58 13.67 45.10
C ARG A 10 -8.12 13.45 44.75
N LEU A 11 -7.85 12.52 43.84
CA LEU A 11 -6.54 12.37 43.23
C LEU A 11 -6.45 13.35 42.06
N VAL A 12 -5.45 14.22 42.08
CA VAL A 12 -5.18 15.18 41.01
C VAL A 12 -3.85 14.83 40.38
N TRP A 13 -3.82 14.75 39.06
CA TRP A 13 -2.60 14.52 38.31
C TRP A 13 -1.71 15.77 38.37
N ASN A 14 -0.48 15.62 38.86
CA ASN A 14 0.50 16.69 38.87
C ASN A 14 1.42 16.55 37.65
N HIS A 15 1.28 17.49 36.70
CA HIS A 15 2.06 17.51 35.46
C HIS A 15 3.56 17.81 35.66
N ILE A 16 3.97 18.35 36.81
CA ILE A 16 5.37 18.63 37.12
C ILE A 16 6.07 17.38 37.66
N THR A 17 5.37 16.58 38.46
CA THR A 17 5.96 15.40 39.12
C THR A 17 5.51 14.06 38.51
N GLY A 18 4.70 14.07 37.46
CA GLY A 18 4.23 12.87 36.76
C GLY A 18 3.47 11.87 37.65
N THR A 19 2.82 12.35 38.72
CA THR A 19 2.24 11.49 39.77
C THR A 19 0.88 12.00 40.24
N LEU A 20 0.03 11.07 40.71
CA LEU A 20 -1.27 11.40 41.32
C LEU A 20 -1.07 11.82 42.79
N VAL A 21 -1.55 13.01 43.14
CA VAL A 21 -1.45 13.55 44.50
C VAL A 21 -2.84 13.68 45.12
N VAL A 22 -2.96 13.32 46.40
CA VAL A 22 -4.21 13.44 47.16
C VAL A 22 -4.42 14.89 47.59
N ALA A 23 -5.49 15.53 47.11
CA ALA A 23 -5.92 16.86 47.54
C ALA A 23 -7.19 16.78 48.40
N SER A 24 -7.15 17.40 49.58
CA SER A 24 -8.32 17.59 50.46
C SER A 24 -9.04 18.89 50.11
N GLU A 25 -10.37 18.86 50.01
CA GLU A 25 -11.17 19.92 49.39
C GLU A 25 -11.45 21.16 50.27
N LEU A 26 -10.76 21.33 51.41
CA LEU A 26 -10.95 22.48 52.29
C LEU A 26 -9.63 23.14 52.71
N ALA A 27 -9.02 23.89 51.80
CA ALA A 27 -7.99 24.88 52.12
C ALA A 27 -8.44 26.27 51.64
N ARG A 28 -9.22 26.97 52.48
CA ARG A 28 -9.42 28.43 52.36
C ARG A 28 -8.21 29.15 52.99
N SER A 29 -7.92 30.32 52.45
CA SER A 29 -6.69 31.08 52.55
C SER A 29 -6.27 31.54 53.96
N ARG A 30 -4.94 31.78 54.09
CA ARG A 30 -4.18 32.55 55.11
C ARG A 30 -3.76 31.81 56.40
N GLY A 31 -2.45 31.58 56.53
CA GLY A 31 -1.77 31.27 57.80
C GLY A 31 -0.25 31.28 57.65
N LYS A 32 0.44 32.15 58.40
CA LYS A 32 1.87 32.45 58.32
C LYS A 32 2.75 31.32 58.90
N ARG A 33 3.99 31.25 58.39
CA ARG A 33 5.09 30.35 58.78
C ARG A 33 5.46 30.49 60.27
N ALA A 34 5.65 29.34 60.93
CA ALA A 34 6.55 29.18 62.07
C ALA A 34 7.46 27.98 61.76
N GLY A 35 8.77 28.18 61.89
CA GLY A 35 9.79 27.27 61.37
C GLY A 35 10.02 26.03 62.23
N VAL A 36 10.39 24.94 61.57
CA VAL A 36 11.39 23.99 62.05
C VAL A 36 12.18 23.55 60.82
N ALA A 37 13.46 23.94 60.76
CA ALA A 37 14.39 23.43 59.78
C ALA A 37 14.75 21.98 60.17
N VAL A 38 14.18 21.02 59.45
CA VAL A 38 14.74 19.66 59.38
C VAL A 38 15.58 19.65 58.11
N ALA A 39 16.90 19.71 58.28
CA ALA A 39 17.85 19.49 57.22
C ALA A 39 17.83 17.99 56.85
N LEU A 40 16.96 17.62 55.91
CA LEU A 40 17.20 16.44 55.07
C LEU A 40 18.14 16.88 53.95
N SER A 41 19.42 16.53 54.10
CA SER A 41 20.40 16.55 53.02
C SER A 41 19.98 15.54 51.96
N LEU A 42 19.08 15.92 51.06
CA LEU A 42 18.98 15.27 49.78
C LEU A 42 20.16 15.81 48.97
N ALA A 43 21.22 15.02 48.86
CA ALA A 43 22.25 15.26 47.86
C ALA A 43 21.57 15.12 46.49
N ALA A 44 20.97 16.21 46.02
CA ALA A 44 20.72 16.40 44.62
C ALA A 44 22.10 16.52 43.98
N VAL A 45 22.64 15.36 43.58
CA VAL A 45 23.61 15.32 42.49
C VAL A 45 22.79 15.75 41.27
N THR A 46 22.64 17.07 41.09
CA THR A 46 22.43 17.60 39.76
C THR A 46 23.74 17.35 39.06
N SER A 47 23.91 16.13 38.51
CA SER A 47 24.90 15.93 37.47
C SER A 47 24.46 16.87 36.36
N VAL A 48 25.10 18.04 36.33
CA VAL A 48 25.28 18.78 35.09
C VAL A 48 25.61 17.72 34.04
N PRO A 49 24.94 17.65 32.87
CA PRO A 49 25.36 16.71 31.86
C PRO A 49 26.82 17.05 31.58
N ALA A 50 27.73 16.19 32.04
CA ALA A 50 29.07 16.19 31.52
C ALA A 50 28.83 15.81 30.07
N LEU A 51 29.01 16.77 29.15
CA LEU A 51 29.11 16.48 27.74
C LEU A 51 30.10 15.33 27.62
N ALA A 52 29.60 14.13 27.35
CA ALA A 52 30.46 12.98 27.10
C ALA A 52 31.36 13.39 25.95
N ALA A 53 32.67 13.38 26.18
CA ALA A 53 33.62 13.75 25.13
C ALA A 53 33.41 12.80 23.95
N ASP A 54 33.28 13.35 22.74
CA ASP A 54 33.07 12.56 21.53
C ASP A 54 34.16 11.48 21.40
N LYS A 55 33.75 10.21 21.27
CA LYS A 55 34.66 9.11 21.04
C LYS A 55 35.00 9.05 19.56
N VAL A 56 36.20 9.51 19.19
CA VAL A 56 36.64 9.50 17.79
C VAL A 56 37.42 8.22 17.48
N VAL A 57 36.99 7.47 16.46
CA VAL A 57 37.73 6.35 15.86
C VAL A 57 38.47 6.90 14.65
N GLN A 58 39.80 7.03 14.76
CA GLN A 58 40.62 7.67 13.74
C GLN A 58 40.77 6.80 12.49
N ALA A 59 41.18 7.40 11.38
CA ALA A 59 41.48 6.65 10.16
C ALA A 59 42.55 5.57 10.42
N GLY A 60 42.30 4.34 9.97
CA GLY A 60 43.15 3.17 10.22
C GLY A 60 42.97 2.52 11.60
N GLU A 61 42.22 3.15 12.52
CA GLU A 61 41.83 2.55 13.78
C GLU A 61 40.65 1.60 13.57
N THR A 62 40.62 0.50 14.34
CA THR A 62 39.46 -0.37 14.44
C THR A 62 39.07 -0.52 15.90
N VAL A 63 37.81 -0.23 16.20
CA VAL A 63 37.20 -0.53 17.50
C VAL A 63 36.16 -1.61 17.34
N ASN A 64 36.05 -2.48 18.34
CA ASN A 64 35.08 -3.57 18.36
C ASN A 64 34.25 -3.44 19.63
N ASP A 65 32.95 -3.64 19.46
CA ASP A 65 31.93 -3.64 20.50
C ASP A 65 31.86 -2.33 21.29
N GLY A 66 30.80 -2.22 22.07
CA GLY A 66 30.54 -1.07 22.92
C GLY A 66 29.12 -0.58 22.79
N THR A 67 28.74 0.31 23.70
CA THR A 67 27.38 0.83 23.77
C THR A 67 27.43 2.35 23.87
N LEU A 68 26.66 3.06 23.04
CA LEU A 68 26.45 4.51 23.15
C LEU A 68 25.10 4.76 23.84
N THR A 69 25.14 5.49 24.94
CA THR A 69 23.96 5.85 25.76
C THR A 69 24.03 7.32 26.17
N ASN A 70 23.00 7.88 26.81
CA ASN A 70 23.12 9.18 27.50
C ASN A 70 23.71 10.33 26.66
N HIS A 71 23.36 10.39 25.37
CA HIS A 71 23.88 11.34 24.38
C HIS A 71 25.38 11.20 24.04
N ASP A 72 25.99 10.03 24.30
CA ASP A 72 27.34 9.69 23.84
C ASP A 72 27.42 9.78 22.31
N ASN A 73 28.44 10.46 21.80
CA ASN A 73 28.77 10.47 20.38
C ASN A 73 29.95 9.57 20.07
N GLN A 74 29.87 8.83 18.96
CA GLN A 74 31.03 8.20 18.34
C GLN A 74 31.20 8.73 16.92
N ILE A 75 32.36 9.34 16.62
CA ILE A 75 32.71 9.81 15.28
C ILE A 75 33.65 8.78 14.65
N VAL A 76 33.25 8.18 13.54
CA VAL A 76 34.00 7.09 12.89
C VAL A 76 34.62 7.57 11.58
N LEU A 77 35.95 7.72 11.57
CA LEU A 77 36.79 7.93 10.39
C LEU A 77 37.55 6.64 10.00
N GLY A 78 37.69 5.69 10.94
CA GLY A 78 38.26 4.35 10.74
C GLY A 78 37.17 3.28 10.63
N THR A 79 37.25 2.23 11.46
CA THR A 79 36.30 1.12 11.49
C THR A 79 35.71 0.87 12.87
N ALA A 80 34.39 0.73 12.97
CA ALA A 80 33.69 0.36 14.20
C ALA A 80 32.82 -0.88 13.99
N ASN A 81 33.10 -1.97 14.70
CA ASN A 81 32.37 -3.23 14.57
C ASN A 81 31.52 -3.52 15.81
N GLY A 82 30.31 -4.06 15.65
CA GLY A 82 29.52 -4.61 16.77
C GLY A 82 28.98 -3.57 17.76
N MET A 83 28.92 -2.30 17.36
CA MET A 83 28.45 -1.24 18.26
C MET A 83 26.94 -1.36 18.52
N THR A 84 26.52 -1.13 19.76
CA THR A 84 25.11 -0.96 20.13
C THR A 84 24.81 0.51 20.37
N ILE A 85 23.83 1.07 19.67
CA ILE A 85 23.48 2.50 19.72
C ILE A 85 22.09 2.66 20.33
N SER A 86 22.01 3.34 21.48
CA SER A 86 20.77 3.52 22.25
C SER A 86 20.52 4.98 22.63
N THR A 87 21.10 5.92 21.87
CA THR A 87 20.94 7.37 22.06
C THR A 87 21.06 8.13 20.74
N GLY A 88 20.54 9.36 20.69
CA GLY A 88 20.71 10.27 19.55
C GLY A 88 19.48 10.44 18.65
N LEU A 89 18.31 9.90 19.02
CA LEU A 89 17.08 10.00 18.22
C LEU A 89 15.94 10.74 18.96
N GLU A 90 16.27 11.68 19.84
CA GLU A 90 15.30 12.31 20.74
C GLU A 90 14.22 13.12 20.00
N TYR A 91 14.56 13.68 18.83
CA TYR A 91 13.68 14.52 18.03
C TYR A 91 13.42 13.97 16.62
N GLY A 92 13.65 12.67 16.42
CA GLY A 92 13.57 12.00 15.11
C GLY A 92 14.86 12.13 14.30
N PRO A 93 15.07 11.30 13.27
CA PRO A 93 16.37 11.05 12.59
C PRO A 93 17.06 12.25 11.94
N ASP A 94 16.27 13.25 11.54
CA ASP A 94 16.70 14.35 10.68
C ASP A 94 16.82 15.65 11.45
N ASN A 95 16.56 15.61 12.76
CA ASN A 95 16.64 16.79 13.57
C ASN A 95 18.10 17.04 13.99
N GLU A 96 18.64 18.19 13.60
CA GLU A 96 19.99 18.62 14.00
C GLU A 96 20.11 18.88 15.51
N ALA A 97 19.00 19.02 16.22
CA ALA A 97 18.97 19.14 17.68
C ALA A 97 19.20 17.82 18.43
N ASN A 98 19.24 16.68 17.73
CA ASN A 98 19.63 15.42 18.36
C ASN A 98 21.06 15.48 18.88
N THR A 99 21.30 14.83 20.00
CA THR A 99 22.62 14.75 20.62
C THR A 99 22.93 13.30 20.97
N GLY A 100 24.09 12.81 20.55
CA GLY A 100 24.46 11.40 20.68
C GLY A 100 24.35 10.63 19.37
N GLY A 101 24.80 9.39 19.40
CA GLY A 101 24.71 8.43 18.29
C GLY A 101 26.05 8.14 17.63
N GLN A 102 25.99 7.31 16.59
CA GLN A 102 27.17 6.91 15.81
C GLN A 102 27.18 7.65 14.47
N TRP A 103 28.26 8.38 14.22
CA TRP A 103 28.44 9.24 13.04
C TRP A 103 29.53 8.66 12.15
N ILE A 104 29.13 8.02 11.06
CA ILE A 104 30.05 7.45 10.07
C ILE A 104 30.42 8.53 9.09
N GLN A 105 31.68 8.98 9.15
CA GLN A 105 32.20 10.05 8.32
C GLN A 105 32.72 9.50 6.99
N ASN A 106 33.15 10.39 6.09
CA ASN A 106 33.76 10.01 4.82
C ASN A 106 34.97 9.07 5.04
N GLY A 107 34.94 7.89 4.40
CA GLY A 107 35.94 6.84 4.56
C GLY A 107 35.77 5.97 5.81
N GLY A 108 34.87 6.36 6.72
CA GLY A 108 34.50 5.59 7.90
C GLY A 108 33.65 4.38 7.53
N ILE A 109 33.84 3.29 8.28
CA ILE A 109 33.14 2.02 8.10
C ILE A 109 32.54 1.58 9.43
N ALA A 110 31.26 1.16 9.44
CA ALA A 110 30.72 0.42 10.57
C ALA A 110 30.05 -0.89 10.16
N ASN A 111 30.31 -1.96 10.91
CA ASN A 111 29.79 -3.29 10.60
C ASN A 111 29.06 -3.86 11.81
N ASN A 112 27.98 -4.60 11.58
CA ASN A 112 27.22 -5.29 12.62
C ASN A 112 26.71 -4.33 13.72
N THR A 113 26.41 -3.08 13.36
CA THR A 113 25.87 -2.11 14.32
C THR A 113 24.42 -2.50 14.66
N THR A 114 24.10 -2.56 15.95
CA THR A 114 22.72 -2.68 16.43
C THR A 114 22.22 -1.32 16.89
N VAL A 115 21.16 -0.81 16.28
CA VAL A 115 20.51 0.45 16.65
C VAL A 115 19.18 0.12 17.33
N THR A 116 19.07 0.42 18.63
CA THR A 116 17.87 0.14 19.43
C THR A 116 16.98 1.39 19.52
N GLY A 117 15.85 1.28 20.23
CA GLY A 117 14.98 2.43 20.50
C GLY A 117 15.76 3.63 21.09
N GLY A 118 15.53 4.81 20.51
CA GLY A 118 16.25 6.04 20.84
C GLY A 118 17.66 6.16 20.23
N GLY A 119 18.16 5.13 19.55
CA GLY A 119 19.45 5.11 18.88
C GLY A 119 19.42 5.76 17.50
N LEU A 120 20.47 6.52 17.16
CA LEU A 120 20.70 7.06 15.82
C LEU A 120 22.06 6.63 15.26
N GLN A 121 22.05 5.99 14.09
CA GLN A 121 23.23 5.85 13.24
C GLN A 121 23.13 6.83 12.07
N ARG A 122 24.00 7.82 12.02
CA ARG A 122 24.09 8.77 10.90
C ARG A 122 25.26 8.39 10.00
N VAL A 123 24.97 8.09 8.74
CA VAL A 123 25.94 7.70 7.73
C VAL A 123 26.08 8.85 6.73
N ASN A 124 27.11 9.68 6.92
CA ASN A 124 27.35 10.83 6.07
C ASN A 124 27.85 10.40 4.69
N ALA A 125 27.84 11.33 3.73
CA ALA A 125 28.40 11.11 2.40
C ALA A 125 29.83 10.55 2.47
N GLY A 126 30.09 9.46 1.73
CA GLY A 126 31.35 8.74 1.71
C GLY A 126 31.56 7.76 2.89
N GLY A 127 30.67 7.73 3.87
CA GLY A 127 30.63 6.70 4.91
C GLY A 127 29.95 5.42 4.42
N SER A 128 30.32 4.28 5.01
CA SER A 128 29.74 2.96 4.65
C SER A 128 29.36 2.16 5.89
N VAL A 129 28.20 1.50 5.82
CA VAL A 129 27.76 0.56 6.86
C VAL A 129 27.31 -0.77 6.28
N SER A 130 27.55 -1.84 7.03
CA SER A 130 27.10 -3.18 6.64
C SER A 130 26.48 -3.94 7.81
N ASP A 131 25.50 -4.78 7.50
CA ASP A 131 24.84 -5.70 8.43
C ASP A 131 24.25 -4.97 9.66
N THR A 132 23.80 -3.72 9.47
CA THR A 132 23.14 -2.93 10.52
C THR A 132 21.77 -3.53 10.86
N VAL A 133 21.48 -3.74 12.14
CA VAL A 133 20.15 -4.13 12.63
C VAL A 133 19.52 -2.96 13.37
N ILE A 134 18.34 -2.51 12.92
CA ILE A 134 17.63 -1.37 13.50
C ILE A 134 16.30 -1.87 14.07
N SER A 135 16.05 -1.62 15.36
CA SER A 135 14.91 -2.19 16.08
C SER A 135 14.22 -1.17 16.98
N ALA A 136 12.93 -1.42 17.27
CA ALA A 136 12.15 -0.72 18.31
C ALA A 136 12.17 0.82 18.22
N GLY A 137 11.99 1.37 17.02
CA GLY A 137 12.01 2.81 16.75
C GLY A 137 13.40 3.43 16.74
N GLY A 138 14.47 2.62 16.70
CA GLY A 138 15.80 3.11 16.36
C GLY A 138 15.86 3.60 14.91
N GLY A 139 16.85 4.42 14.59
CA GLY A 139 16.92 5.11 13.31
C GLY A 139 18.29 5.10 12.63
N GLN A 140 18.28 5.02 11.29
CA GLN A 140 19.46 5.31 10.47
C GLN A 140 19.18 6.42 9.45
N SER A 141 19.93 7.51 9.55
CA SER A 141 19.95 8.59 8.55
C SER A 141 21.11 8.35 7.58
N LEU A 142 20.78 8.07 6.31
CA LEU A 142 21.72 7.55 5.31
C LEU A 142 21.92 8.52 4.14
N GLN A 143 23.10 9.14 4.06
CA GLN A 143 23.61 9.92 2.92
C GLN A 143 24.79 9.22 2.23
N GLY A 144 25.40 8.22 2.89
CA GLY A 144 26.45 7.36 2.34
C GLY A 144 25.89 6.04 1.78
N GLN A 145 26.55 4.93 2.12
CA GLN A 145 26.15 3.59 1.66
C GLN A 145 25.76 2.69 2.83
N ALA A 146 24.69 1.93 2.66
CA ALA A 146 24.29 0.87 3.59
C ALA A 146 24.04 -0.44 2.84
N VAL A 147 24.59 -1.54 3.35
CA VAL A 147 24.43 -2.88 2.79
C VAL A 147 23.84 -3.81 3.85
N ASN A 148 22.85 -4.63 3.45
CA ASN A 148 22.22 -5.66 4.29
C ASN A 148 21.61 -5.11 5.60
N THR A 149 20.99 -3.94 5.54
CA THR A 149 20.30 -3.40 6.73
C THR A 149 19.04 -4.21 7.04
N THR A 150 18.81 -4.56 8.30
CA THR A 150 17.58 -5.22 8.75
C THR A 150 16.76 -4.30 9.64
N LEU A 151 15.49 -4.06 9.30
CA LEU A 151 14.56 -3.20 10.03
C LEU A 151 13.50 -4.05 10.75
N ASN A 152 13.64 -4.19 12.08
CA ASN A 152 12.71 -4.93 12.95
C ASN A 152 11.94 -3.95 13.84
N GLY A 153 11.05 -3.15 13.23
CA GLY A 153 10.38 -2.04 13.89
C GLY A 153 11.24 -0.77 14.00
N GLY A 154 12.39 -0.75 13.31
CA GLY A 154 13.25 0.41 13.16
C GLY A 154 13.09 1.11 11.82
N GLU A 155 13.76 2.24 11.66
CA GLU A 155 13.52 3.16 10.56
C GLU A 155 14.83 3.50 9.81
N GLN A 156 14.78 3.52 8.48
CA GLN A 156 15.89 3.90 7.61
C GLN A 156 15.45 5.01 6.66
N TRP A 157 16.10 6.17 6.75
CA TRP A 157 15.89 7.30 5.86
C TRP A 157 17.05 7.42 4.91
N VAL A 158 16.81 7.11 3.64
CA VAL A 158 17.80 7.26 2.58
C VAL A 158 17.62 8.65 1.97
N HIS A 159 18.60 9.51 2.19
CA HIS A 159 18.63 10.89 1.71
C HIS A 159 19.26 10.99 0.32
N GLU A 160 19.19 12.19 -0.27
CA GLU A 160 19.85 12.51 -1.53
C GLU A 160 21.32 12.03 -1.54
N GLY A 161 21.70 11.30 -2.58
CA GLY A 161 23.03 10.68 -2.74
C GLY A 161 23.24 9.39 -1.95
N GLY A 162 22.34 9.06 -1.02
CA GLY A 162 22.37 7.84 -0.23
C GLY A 162 21.96 6.60 -1.04
N ILE A 163 22.62 5.48 -0.78
CA ILE A 163 22.36 4.20 -1.44
C ILE A 163 22.16 3.10 -0.39
N ALA A 164 20.96 2.50 -0.36
CA ALA A 164 20.67 1.32 0.44
C ALA A 164 20.59 0.07 -0.45
N THR A 165 21.33 -0.98 -0.11
CA THR A 165 21.35 -2.24 -0.88
C THR A 165 20.99 -3.41 0.03
N GLY A 166 20.00 -4.21 -0.38
CA GLY A 166 19.62 -5.42 0.36
C GLY A 166 18.95 -5.15 1.71
N THR A 167 18.25 -4.02 1.86
CA THR A 167 17.49 -3.75 3.09
C THR A 167 16.36 -4.77 3.23
N VAL A 168 16.22 -5.39 4.40
CA VAL A 168 15.11 -6.28 4.75
C VAL A 168 14.21 -5.56 5.75
N ILE A 169 12.95 -5.33 5.38
CA ILE A 169 11.95 -4.62 6.19
C ILE A 169 10.99 -5.64 6.79
N ASN A 170 11.13 -5.91 8.09
CA ASN A 170 10.28 -6.82 8.85
C ASN A 170 9.25 -6.04 9.67
N GLU A 171 8.49 -6.74 10.53
CA GLU A 171 7.35 -6.19 11.29
C GLU A 171 7.59 -4.77 11.80
N LYS A 172 6.72 -3.84 11.37
CA LYS A 172 6.75 -2.39 11.71
C LYS A 172 8.00 -1.62 11.29
N GLY A 173 8.93 -2.25 10.58
CA GLY A 173 10.06 -1.56 9.99
C GLY A 173 9.60 -0.60 8.90
N TRP A 174 10.34 0.48 8.72
CA TRP A 174 10.03 1.48 7.71
C TRP A 174 11.28 2.00 7.00
N GLN A 175 11.23 2.02 5.67
CA GLN A 175 12.27 2.59 4.84
C GLN A 175 11.69 3.72 3.99
N ALA A 176 12.26 4.91 4.11
CA ALA A 176 11.91 6.07 3.30
C ALA A 176 13.04 6.40 2.32
N ILE A 177 12.78 6.30 1.01
CA ILE A 177 13.71 6.64 -0.05
C ILE A 177 13.39 8.05 -0.54
N LYS A 178 14.18 9.04 -0.14
CA LYS A 178 13.92 10.45 -0.48
C LYS A 178 14.31 10.75 -1.93
N SER A 179 13.92 11.92 -2.43
CA SER A 179 14.33 12.38 -3.76
C SER A 179 15.86 12.38 -3.89
N GLY A 180 16.36 11.90 -5.03
CA GLY A 180 17.79 11.74 -5.31
C GLY A 180 18.48 10.57 -4.58
N ALA A 181 17.72 9.75 -3.84
CA ALA A 181 18.21 8.55 -3.16
C ALA A 181 17.86 7.28 -3.94
N VAL A 182 18.63 6.21 -3.72
CA VAL A 182 18.40 4.91 -4.36
C VAL A 182 18.34 3.78 -3.33
N ALA A 183 17.33 2.93 -3.45
CA ALA A 183 17.33 1.62 -2.81
C ALA A 183 17.33 0.50 -3.85
N THR A 184 18.15 -0.52 -3.61
CA THR A 184 18.23 -1.71 -4.47
C THR A 184 18.01 -2.98 -3.68
N ASP A 185 17.35 -3.96 -4.31
CA ASP A 185 17.19 -5.31 -3.78
C ASP A 185 16.53 -5.34 -2.39
N THR A 186 15.60 -4.41 -2.15
CA THR A 186 14.85 -4.33 -0.88
C THR A 186 13.84 -5.46 -0.78
N VAL A 187 13.76 -6.11 0.38
CA VAL A 187 12.75 -7.11 0.69
C VAL A 187 11.77 -6.54 1.71
N VAL A 188 10.48 -6.48 1.36
CA VAL A 188 9.43 -5.87 2.19
C VAL A 188 8.47 -6.95 2.71
N ASN A 189 8.42 -7.10 4.04
CA ASN A 189 7.62 -8.13 4.73
C ASN A 189 6.54 -7.53 5.68
N THR A 190 6.33 -6.22 5.66
CA THR A 190 5.35 -5.49 6.50
C THR A 190 4.76 -4.28 5.78
N GLY A 191 3.67 -3.73 6.32
CA GLY A 191 3.02 -2.48 5.91
C GLY A 191 1.63 -2.65 5.30
N ALA A 192 1.25 -3.86 4.90
CA ALA A 192 -0.07 -4.17 4.36
C ALA A 192 -1.03 -4.83 5.37
N GLU A 193 -0.69 -4.87 6.66
CA GLU A 193 -1.55 -5.47 7.71
C GLU A 193 -2.89 -4.73 7.90
N GLY A 194 -2.97 -3.46 7.48
CA GLY A 194 -4.21 -2.67 7.43
C GLY A 194 -5.21 -3.11 6.35
N GLY A 195 -4.86 -4.12 5.54
CA GLY A 195 -5.63 -4.57 4.40
C GLY A 195 -5.14 -4.00 3.07
N PRO A 196 -5.75 -4.43 1.95
CA PRO A 196 -5.39 -3.96 0.63
C PRO A 196 -5.53 -2.44 0.51
N ASP A 197 -4.62 -1.79 -0.22
CA ASP A 197 -4.73 -0.36 -0.60
C ASP A 197 -4.76 0.64 0.59
N ALA A 198 -4.33 0.22 1.79
CA ALA A 198 -4.18 1.12 2.93
C ALA A 198 -2.96 2.05 2.74
N GLU A 199 -3.13 3.36 2.96
CA GLU A 199 -2.02 4.34 2.94
C GLU A 199 -1.33 4.46 4.30
N ASN A 200 -0.95 3.33 4.90
CA ASN A 200 -0.17 3.35 6.14
C ASN A 200 1.25 3.84 5.83
N GLY A 201 1.50 5.13 6.03
CA GLY A 201 2.76 5.79 5.65
C GLY A 201 3.97 5.45 6.52
N ASP A 202 3.77 4.82 7.68
CA ASP A 202 4.80 4.67 8.73
C ASP A 202 5.39 3.24 8.82
N THR A 203 5.13 2.38 7.82
CA THR A 203 5.64 0.99 7.76
C THR A 203 5.82 0.53 6.32
N GLY A 204 6.72 -0.43 6.07
CA GLY A 204 7.02 -0.90 4.72
C GLY A 204 8.04 0.01 4.01
N GLN A 205 7.92 0.17 2.70
CA GLN A 205 8.81 1.02 1.90
C GLN A 205 8.04 2.20 1.29
N THR A 206 8.45 3.43 1.56
CA THR A 206 7.94 4.64 0.88
C THR A 206 9.02 5.18 -0.06
N VAL A 207 8.67 5.39 -1.33
CA VAL A 207 9.58 5.75 -2.41
C VAL A 207 9.22 7.14 -2.95
N TYR A 208 10.05 8.13 -2.65
CA TYR A 208 10.07 9.47 -3.26
C TYR A 208 11.22 9.64 -4.26
N GLY A 209 12.26 8.80 -4.16
CA GLY A 209 13.36 8.68 -5.11
C GLY A 209 13.22 7.43 -5.97
N ASP A 210 14.29 6.62 -6.05
CA ASP A 210 14.32 5.41 -6.88
C ASP A 210 14.42 4.12 -6.06
N ALA A 211 13.54 3.16 -6.34
CA ALA A 211 13.63 1.79 -5.83
C ALA A 211 13.77 0.80 -6.98
N VAL A 212 14.75 -0.11 -6.90
CA VAL A 212 15.08 -1.05 -7.98
C VAL A 212 15.13 -2.48 -7.46
N ARG A 213 14.47 -3.42 -8.15
CA ARG A 213 14.41 -4.85 -7.80
C ARG A 213 13.83 -5.10 -6.39
N THR A 214 12.81 -4.33 -6.01
CA THR A 214 12.09 -4.57 -4.76
C THR A 214 11.31 -5.89 -4.84
N THR A 215 11.41 -6.71 -3.80
CA THR A 215 10.54 -7.87 -3.58
C THR A 215 9.57 -7.57 -2.45
N ILE A 216 8.27 -7.65 -2.75
CA ILE A 216 7.20 -7.44 -1.79
C ILE A 216 6.57 -8.80 -1.48
N ASN A 217 6.79 -9.28 -0.26
CA ASN A 217 6.23 -10.53 0.23
C ASN A 217 4.84 -10.31 0.83
N LYS A 218 4.25 -11.39 1.35
CA LYS A 218 3.01 -11.32 2.12
C LYS A 218 3.11 -10.27 3.23
N ASN A 219 2.08 -9.45 3.35
CA ASN A 219 1.99 -8.30 4.26
C ASN A 219 2.94 -7.14 3.93
N GLY A 220 3.78 -7.26 2.90
CA GLY A 220 4.65 -6.18 2.45
C GLY A 220 3.89 -5.08 1.73
N ARG A 221 4.29 -3.82 1.94
CA ARG A 221 3.77 -2.66 1.21
C ARG A 221 4.90 -1.79 0.66
N GLN A 222 4.83 -1.47 -0.64
CA GLN A 222 5.58 -0.38 -1.24
C GLN A 222 4.61 0.74 -1.65
N ILE A 223 4.89 1.97 -1.21
CA ILE A 223 4.19 3.18 -1.67
C ILE A 223 5.15 3.96 -2.56
N VAL A 224 4.84 4.06 -3.85
CA VAL A 224 5.53 4.91 -4.81
C VAL A 224 4.84 6.27 -4.81
N ALA A 225 5.42 7.25 -4.12
CA ALA A 225 4.90 8.60 -4.03
C ALA A 225 4.95 9.30 -5.40
N ALA A 226 4.31 10.47 -5.54
CA ALA A 226 4.12 11.17 -6.82
C ALA A 226 5.41 11.37 -7.64
N GLU A 227 6.53 11.68 -6.96
CA GLU A 227 7.84 11.89 -7.59
C GLU A 227 8.72 10.62 -7.64
N GLY A 228 8.24 9.54 -7.01
CA GLY A 228 9.00 8.30 -6.87
C GLY A 228 8.92 7.41 -8.10
N THR A 229 9.97 6.62 -8.29
CA THR A 229 10.04 5.57 -9.32
C THR A 229 10.40 4.23 -8.70
N ALA A 230 9.60 3.20 -8.99
CA ALA A 230 9.91 1.81 -8.67
C ALA A 230 10.12 1.00 -9.96
N ASN A 231 11.23 0.28 -10.06
CA ASN A 231 11.61 -0.46 -11.26
C ASN A 231 11.85 -1.94 -10.93
N THR A 232 11.28 -2.84 -11.75
CA THR A 232 11.45 -4.29 -11.64
C THR A 232 10.97 -4.82 -10.29
N THR A 233 9.80 -4.35 -9.85
CA THR A 233 9.21 -4.79 -8.57
C THR A 233 8.51 -6.13 -8.75
N VAL A 234 8.70 -7.07 -7.81
CA VAL A 234 7.97 -8.34 -7.76
C VAL A 234 7.05 -8.34 -6.55
N VAL A 235 5.76 -8.59 -6.76
CA VAL A 235 4.76 -8.59 -5.70
C VAL A 235 4.14 -9.98 -5.58
N TYR A 236 4.35 -10.63 -4.43
CA TYR A 236 3.80 -11.95 -4.13
C TYR A 236 2.42 -11.86 -3.45
N ALA A 237 1.76 -13.01 -3.32
CA ALA A 237 0.45 -13.12 -2.71
C ALA A 237 0.34 -12.44 -1.33
N GLY A 238 -0.60 -11.50 -1.23
CA GLY A 238 -0.84 -10.69 -0.03
C GLY A 238 0.15 -9.55 0.19
N GLY A 239 1.00 -9.24 -0.78
CA GLY A 239 1.79 -8.01 -0.85
C GLY A 239 1.13 -6.97 -1.76
N ASP A 240 1.44 -5.69 -1.50
CA ASP A 240 0.80 -4.55 -2.15
C ASP A 240 1.83 -3.54 -2.68
N GLN A 241 1.60 -3.04 -3.89
CA GLN A 241 2.25 -1.83 -4.41
C GLN A 241 1.20 -0.74 -4.67
N THR A 242 1.34 0.41 -4.01
CA THR A 242 0.53 1.60 -4.24
C THR A 242 1.33 2.58 -5.11
N VAL A 243 0.76 3.05 -6.21
CA VAL A 243 1.46 3.86 -7.22
C VAL A 243 0.77 5.20 -7.39
N HIS A 244 1.39 6.26 -6.87
CA HIS A 244 1.08 7.66 -7.16
C HIS A 244 2.09 8.30 -8.13
N GLY A 245 3.31 7.76 -8.20
CA GLY A 245 4.34 8.14 -9.18
C GLY A 245 4.47 7.14 -10.32
N HIS A 246 5.66 6.56 -10.51
CA HIS A 246 5.96 5.67 -11.64
C HIS A 246 6.36 4.26 -11.21
N ALA A 247 5.64 3.24 -11.70
CA ALA A 247 6.02 1.83 -11.55
C ALA A 247 6.36 1.23 -12.91
N LEU A 248 7.57 0.69 -13.05
CA LEU A 248 8.09 0.11 -14.29
C LEU A 248 8.36 -1.38 -14.07
N ASP A 249 7.94 -2.21 -15.03
CA ASP A 249 8.22 -3.65 -15.11
C ASP A 249 7.82 -4.41 -13.83
N THR A 250 6.64 -4.10 -13.30
CA THR A 250 6.12 -4.78 -12.11
C THR A 250 5.57 -6.17 -12.46
N THR A 251 5.95 -7.19 -11.70
CA THR A 251 5.43 -8.56 -11.84
C THR A 251 4.55 -8.92 -10.65
N LEU A 252 3.27 -9.22 -10.89
CA LEU A 252 2.29 -9.60 -9.86
C LEU A 252 2.09 -11.11 -9.83
N ASN A 253 2.70 -11.77 -8.84
CA ASN A 253 2.62 -13.22 -8.58
C ASN A 253 1.62 -13.51 -7.44
N GLY A 254 0.35 -13.17 -7.65
CA GLY A 254 -0.69 -13.23 -6.63
C GLY A 254 -0.86 -11.95 -5.81
N GLY A 255 0.04 -10.98 -5.98
CA GLY A 255 0.01 -9.68 -5.29
C GLY A 255 -0.82 -8.62 -6.01
N TYR A 256 -0.89 -7.45 -5.39
CA TYR A 256 -1.72 -6.33 -5.86
C TYR A 256 -0.90 -5.12 -6.30
N GLN A 257 -1.34 -4.45 -7.35
CA GLN A 257 -0.87 -3.11 -7.71
C GLN A 257 -2.06 -2.16 -7.85
N TYR A 258 -2.03 -1.06 -7.11
CA TYR A 258 -3.03 0.00 -7.16
C TYR A 258 -2.43 1.24 -7.82
N VAL A 259 -2.87 1.53 -9.04
CA VAL A 259 -2.47 2.73 -9.78
C VAL A 259 -3.48 3.83 -9.50
N HIS A 260 -3.08 4.78 -8.65
CA HIS A 260 -3.92 5.88 -8.19
C HIS A 260 -3.92 7.06 -9.18
N ASN A 261 -4.73 8.08 -8.87
CA ASN A 261 -4.77 9.31 -9.65
C ASN A 261 -3.37 9.94 -9.79
N GLY A 262 -2.95 10.23 -11.03
CA GLY A 262 -1.61 10.73 -11.36
C GLY A 262 -0.53 9.64 -11.46
N GLY A 263 -0.79 8.45 -10.91
CA GLY A 263 0.11 7.31 -10.98
C GLY A 263 0.15 6.69 -12.37
N THR A 264 1.34 6.22 -12.75
CA THR A 264 1.56 5.51 -14.02
C THR A 264 2.27 4.17 -13.78
N ALA A 265 1.69 3.09 -14.28
CA ALA A 265 2.34 1.77 -14.35
C ALA A 265 2.64 1.39 -15.81
N SER A 266 3.86 0.96 -16.11
CA SER A 266 4.26 0.50 -17.45
C SER A 266 4.86 -0.89 -17.40
N GLY A 267 4.49 -1.75 -18.36
CA GLY A 267 5.06 -3.10 -18.49
C GLY A 267 4.65 -4.05 -17.38
N THR A 268 3.50 -3.82 -16.74
CA THR A 268 3.04 -4.71 -15.66
C THR A 268 2.64 -6.09 -16.20
N VAL A 269 3.19 -7.15 -15.60
CA VAL A 269 2.83 -8.53 -15.89
C VAL A 269 1.98 -9.10 -14.76
N VAL A 270 0.74 -9.45 -15.07
CA VAL A 270 -0.24 -9.96 -14.11
C VAL A 270 -0.34 -11.48 -14.26
N ASN A 271 0.27 -12.23 -13.35
CA ASN A 271 0.23 -13.70 -13.33
C ASN A 271 -0.99 -14.21 -12.54
N SER A 272 -1.10 -15.54 -12.37
CA SER A 272 -2.21 -16.18 -11.63
C SER A 272 -2.44 -15.49 -10.30
N ASP A 273 -3.71 -15.14 -10.05
CA ASP A 273 -4.19 -14.50 -8.83
C ASP A 273 -3.63 -13.08 -8.58
N GLY A 274 -2.72 -12.60 -9.44
CA GLY A 274 -2.26 -11.22 -9.42
C GLY A 274 -3.37 -10.28 -9.88
N TRP A 275 -3.36 -9.06 -9.34
CA TRP A 275 -4.41 -8.09 -9.62
C TRP A 275 -3.85 -6.68 -9.77
N GLN A 276 -3.94 -6.14 -10.98
CA GLN A 276 -3.68 -4.73 -11.24
C GLN A 276 -5.01 -3.95 -11.23
N ILE A 277 -5.09 -2.90 -10.41
CA ILE A 277 -6.24 -2.00 -10.29
C ILE A 277 -5.81 -0.62 -10.78
N VAL A 278 -6.42 -0.15 -11.85
CA VAL A 278 -6.22 1.20 -12.38
C VAL A 278 -7.40 2.06 -11.98
N LYS A 279 -7.19 2.95 -11.02
CA LYS A 279 -8.22 3.82 -10.46
C LYS A 279 -8.49 5.01 -11.36
N ASN A 280 -9.50 5.81 -10.99
CA ASN A 280 -9.79 7.09 -11.63
C ASN A 280 -8.53 7.98 -11.69
N GLY A 281 -8.16 8.42 -12.90
CA GLY A 281 -6.97 9.24 -13.16
C GLY A 281 -5.65 8.48 -13.15
N GLY A 282 -5.65 7.17 -12.87
CA GLY A 282 -4.49 6.30 -13.00
C GLY A 282 -4.29 5.83 -14.43
N VAL A 283 -3.03 5.58 -14.81
CA VAL A 283 -2.66 5.15 -16.16
C VAL A 283 -1.84 3.87 -16.13
N ALA A 284 -2.24 2.86 -16.88
CA ALA A 284 -1.46 1.68 -17.16
C ALA A 284 -1.11 1.57 -18.65
N GLY A 285 0.13 1.23 -18.97
CA GLY A 285 0.61 1.00 -20.32
C GLY A 285 1.28 -0.35 -20.45
N ASN A 286 1.03 -1.05 -21.57
CA ASN A 286 1.70 -2.30 -21.92
C ASN A 286 1.47 -3.41 -20.87
N THR A 287 0.32 -3.43 -20.21
CA THR A 287 -0.04 -4.50 -19.27
C THR A 287 -0.22 -5.82 -20.01
N THR A 288 0.40 -6.89 -19.50
CA THR A 288 0.11 -8.27 -19.93
C THR A 288 -0.65 -9.00 -18.84
N VAL A 289 -1.84 -9.51 -19.17
CA VAL A 289 -2.66 -10.29 -18.25
C VAL A 289 -2.62 -11.75 -18.67
N ASN A 290 -1.97 -12.59 -17.85
CA ASN A 290 -1.86 -14.02 -18.07
C ASN A 290 -3.09 -14.78 -17.51
N GLN A 291 -3.12 -16.09 -17.71
CA GLN A 291 -4.20 -16.94 -17.22
C GLN A 291 -4.41 -16.75 -15.70
N LYS A 292 -5.67 -16.51 -15.30
CA LYS A 292 -6.11 -16.20 -13.93
C LYS A 292 -5.53 -14.90 -13.32
N GLY A 293 -4.75 -14.13 -14.07
CA GLY A 293 -4.44 -12.75 -13.71
C GLY A 293 -5.64 -11.85 -13.96
N ARG A 294 -5.74 -10.75 -13.22
CA ARG A 294 -6.85 -9.79 -13.33
C ARG A 294 -6.34 -8.37 -13.55
N LEU A 295 -6.83 -7.73 -14.61
CA LEU A 295 -6.77 -6.29 -14.79
C LEU A 295 -8.16 -5.70 -14.48
N GLN A 296 -8.22 -4.78 -13.52
CA GLN A 296 -9.38 -3.95 -13.27
C GLN A 296 -9.08 -2.50 -13.68
N VAL A 297 -9.96 -1.90 -14.47
CA VAL A 297 -9.88 -0.49 -14.84
C VAL A 297 -11.18 0.18 -14.46
N ASP A 298 -11.11 1.03 -13.43
CA ASP A 298 -12.26 1.74 -12.89
C ASP A 298 -12.69 2.90 -13.82
N ALA A 299 -13.86 3.47 -13.57
CA ALA A 299 -14.33 4.65 -14.30
C ALA A 299 -13.29 5.80 -14.19
N GLY A 300 -12.95 6.40 -15.33
CA GLY A 300 -11.90 7.42 -15.43
C GLY A 300 -10.46 6.88 -15.40
N GLY A 301 -10.24 5.58 -15.18
CA GLY A 301 -8.93 4.95 -15.34
C GLY A 301 -8.60 4.68 -16.82
N THR A 302 -7.31 4.62 -17.15
CA THR A 302 -6.82 4.37 -18.52
C THR A 302 -5.84 3.20 -18.55
N ALA A 303 -6.08 2.20 -19.39
CA ALA A 303 -5.15 1.12 -19.68
C ALA A 303 -4.95 0.97 -21.20
N THR A 304 -3.73 1.16 -21.70
CA THR A 304 -3.44 1.08 -23.14
C THR A 304 -2.43 -0.01 -23.46
N ASN A 305 -2.46 -0.52 -24.69
CA ASN A 305 -1.63 -1.63 -25.16
C ASN A 305 -1.74 -2.88 -24.29
N VAL A 306 -2.95 -3.16 -23.79
CA VAL A 306 -3.21 -4.36 -22.97
C VAL A 306 -3.07 -5.61 -23.82
N THR A 307 -2.28 -6.57 -23.37
CA THR A 307 -2.24 -7.93 -23.92
C THR A 307 -3.02 -8.85 -22.98
N LEU A 308 -4.27 -9.14 -23.34
CA LEU A 308 -5.14 -10.04 -22.58
C LEU A 308 -4.97 -11.47 -23.14
N LYS A 309 -4.17 -12.30 -22.46
CA LYS A 309 -3.98 -13.70 -22.86
C LYS A 309 -5.24 -14.51 -22.56
N GLN A 310 -5.37 -15.67 -23.20
CA GLN A 310 -6.48 -16.59 -22.93
C GLN A 310 -6.53 -16.94 -21.44
N GLY A 311 -7.72 -16.78 -20.88
CA GLY A 311 -8.01 -17.00 -19.48
C GLY A 311 -7.57 -15.89 -18.54
N GLY A 312 -7.05 -14.76 -19.05
CA GLY A 312 -6.88 -13.54 -18.27
C GLY A 312 -8.22 -12.81 -18.09
N ALA A 313 -8.41 -12.17 -16.95
CA ALA A 313 -9.64 -11.46 -16.63
C ALA A 313 -9.48 -9.95 -16.82
N LEU A 314 -10.41 -9.33 -17.57
CA LEU A 314 -10.60 -7.89 -17.62
C LEU A 314 -11.87 -7.52 -16.86
N VAL A 315 -11.79 -6.62 -15.88
CA VAL A 315 -12.93 -6.04 -15.15
C VAL A 315 -12.98 -4.54 -15.44
N THR A 316 -14.03 -4.07 -16.09
CA THR A 316 -14.15 -2.64 -16.41
C THR A 316 -15.60 -2.22 -16.69
N SER A 317 -15.79 -0.95 -17.03
CA SER A 317 -17.06 -0.40 -17.49
C SER A 317 -16.83 0.47 -18.73
N THR A 318 -17.90 0.83 -19.43
CA THR A 318 -17.82 1.78 -20.54
C THR A 318 -17.44 3.21 -20.14
N ALA A 319 -17.25 3.51 -18.84
CA ALA A 319 -16.70 4.78 -18.35
C ALA A 319 -15.16 4.78 -18.17
N ALA A 320 -14.49 3.68 -18.46
CA ALA A 320 -13.03 3.59 -18.49
C ALA A 320 -12.48 3.77 -19.91
N THR A 321 -11.16 3.91 -20.04
CA THR A 321 -10.46 3.78 -21.32
C THR A 321 -9.58 2.53 -21.30
N VAL A 322 -9.85 1.55 -22.16
CA VAL A 322 -9.07 0.31 -22.29
C VAL A 322 -8.81 0.00 -23.76
N THR A 323 -7.56 -0.18 -24.17
CA THR A 323 -7.23 -0.61 -25.54
C THR A 323 -6.21 -1.72 -25.52
N GLY A 324 -6.32 -2.66 -26.45
CA GLY A 324 -5.41 -3.80 -26.47
C GLY A 324 -5.75 -4.87 -27.48
N ILE A 325 -5.19 -6.05 -27.25
CA ILE A 325 -5.37 -7.25 -28.04
C ILE A 325 -5.75 -8.40 -27.10
N ASN A 326 -6.78 -9.15 -27.47
CA ASN A 326 -7.16 -10.40 -26.83
C ASN A 326 -7.07 -11.56 -27.82
N ARG A 327 -7.51 -12.76 -27.43
CA ARG A 327 -7.46 -13.97 -28.28
C ARG A 327 -8.29 -13.89 -29.58
N LEU A 328 -9.18 -12.90 -29.72
CA LEU A 328 -10.00 -12.63 -30.90
C LEU A 328 -9.48 -11.45 -31.74
N GLY A 329 -8.37 -10.81 -31.34
CA GLY A 329 -7.80 -9.65 -32.02
C GLY A 329 -7.88 -8.37 -31.20
N ALA A 330 -7.84 -7.22 -31.87
CA ALA A 330 -7.90 -5.92 -31.22
C ALA A 330 -9.25 -5.70 -30.52
N PHE A 331 -9.24 -5.10 -29.33
CA PHE A 331 -10.44 -4.71 -28.60
C PHE A 331 -10.27 -3.32 -27.99
N SER A 332 -11.39 -2.67 -27.69
CA SER A 332 -11.38 -1.35 -27.09
C SER A 332 -12.58 -1.10 -26.17
N VAL A 333 -12.39 -0.18 -25.23
CA VAL A 333 -13.41 0.51 -24.45
C VAL A 333 -12.98 1.97 -24.44
N VAL A 334 -13.63 2.83 -25.22
CA VAL A 334 -13.24 4.23 -25.43
C VAL A 334 -14.50 5.07 -25.56
N GLU A 335 -14.57 6.19 -24.83
CA GLU A 335 -15.63 7.19 -24.97
C GLU A 335 -17.06 6.60 -24.93
N GLY A 336 -17.33 5.70 -23.96
CA GLY A 336 -18.66 5.09 -23.83
C GLY A 336 -18.94 3.95 -24.81
N LYS A 337 -17.96 3.54 -25.62
CA LYS A 337 -18.10 2.43 -26.58
C LYS A 337 -17.10 1.32 -26.32
N ALA A 338 -17.59 0.11 -26.07
CA ALA A 338 -16.79 -1.11 -26.04
C ALA A 338 -16.92 -1.89 -27.35
N ASP A 339 -15.85 -2.52 -27.83
CA ASP A 339 -15.84 -3.39 -28.99
C ASP A 339 -14.89 -4.58 -28.80
N ASN A 340 -15.35 -5.77 -29.21
CA ASN A 340 -14.60 -7.03 -29.21
C ASN A 340 -14.04 -7.42 -27.82
N VAL A 341 -14.72 -7.03 -26.74
CA VAL A 341 -14.31 -7.38 -25.37
C VAL A 341 -14.57 -8.87 -25.11
N VAL A 342 -13.56 -9.58 -24.61
CA VAL A 342 -13.67 -10.98 -24.17
C VAL A 342 -13.73 -11.02 -22.64
N LEU A 343 -14.72 -11.70 -22.10
CA LEU A 343 -14.97 -11.84 -20.66
C LEU A 343 -14.89 -13.32 -20.29
N GLU A 344 -13.93 -13.68 -19.46
CA GLU A 344 -13.68 -15.05 -18.97
C GLU A 344 -13.00 -15.01 -17.59
N ASN A 345 -13.06 -16.10 -16.82
CA ASN A 345 -12.35 -16.27 -15.54
C ASN A 345 -12.55 -15.12 -14.52
N GLY A 346 -13.79 -14.62 -14.41
CA GLY A 346 -14.14 -13.51 -13.51
C GLY A 346 -13.97 -12.13 -14.16
N GLY A 347 -13.69 -12.07 -15.46
CA GLY A 347 -13.78 -10.85 -16.26
C GLY A 347 -15.21 -10.33 -16.32
N ARG A 348 -15.36 -9.00 -16.33
CA ARG A 348 -16.66 -8.34 -16.27
C ARG A 348 -16.66 -7.03 -17.05
N LEU A 349 -17.74 -6.78 -17.79
CA LEU A 349 -18.01 -5.49 -18.43
C LEU A 349 -19.36 -4.94 -17.96
N ASP A 350 -19.33 -3.74 -17.41
CA ASP A 350 -20.53 -2.95 -17.13
C ASP A 350 -20.79 -1.96 -18.29
N VAL A 351 -21.90 -2.14 -19.01
CA VAL A 351 -22.37 -1.24 -20.05
C VAL A 351 -23.37 -0.26 -19.43
N LEU A 352 -22.92 0.98 -19.23
CA LEU A 352 -23.70 2.03 -18.57
C LEU A 352 -24.80 2.61 -19.47
N THR A 353 -25.71 3.37 -18.87
CA THR A 353 -26.80 4.08 -19.56
C THR A 353 -26.26 5.00 -20.66
N GLY A 354 -26.82 4.89 -21.87
CA GLY A 354 -26.41 5.67 -23.03
C GLY A 354 -25.13 5.19 -23.71
N HIS A 355 -24.44 4.20 -23.13
CA HIS A 355 -23.22 3.61 -23.68
C HIS A 355 -23.52 2.35 -24.49
N THR A 356 -22.54 1.92 -25.31
CA THR A 356 -22.68 0.79 -26.22
C THR A 356 -21.54 -0.21 -26.07
N ALA A 357 -21.83 -1.51 -26.21
CA ALA A 357 -20.85 -2.56 -26.41
C ALA A 357 -21.18 -3.36 -27.68
N THR A 358 -20.19 -3.63 -28.52
CA THR A 358 -20.33 -4.47 -29.73
C THR A 358 -19.42 -5.68 -29.64
N ASN A 359 -19.84 -6.80 -30.24
CA ASN A 359 -19.02 -8.00 -30.39
C ASN A 359 -18.45 -8.54 -29.06
N THR A 360 -19.20 -8.39 -27.96
CA THR A 360 -18.75 -8.87 -26.66
C THR A 360 -18.88 -10.40 -26.58
N ARG A 361 -17.77 -11.09 -26.29
CA ARG A 361 -17.75 -12.53 -26.02
C ARG A 361 -17.78 -12.78 -24.52
N VAL A 362 -18.76 -13.55 -24.05
CA VAL A 362 -18.93 -13.88 -22.63
C VAL A 362 -18.77 -15.38 -22.44
N ASP A 363 -17.61 -15.82 -21.98
CA ASP A 363 -17.26 -17.23 -21.74
C ASP A 363 -17.36 -17.59 -20.26
N ASP A 364 -16.90 -18.79 -19.91
CA ASP A 364 -16.96 -19.34 -18.55
C ASP A 364 -16.39 -18.39 -17.50
N GLY A 365 -17.21 -18.09 -16.49
CA GLY A 365 -16.90 -17.13 -15.44
C GLY A 365 -16.87 -15.66 -15.87
N GLY A 366 -17.14 -15.35 -17.14
CA GLY A 366 -17.29 -13.98 -17.63
C GLY A 366 -18.68 -13.41 -17.32
N THR A 367 -18.77 -12.10 -17.07
CA THR A 367 -20.04 -11.42 -16.79
C THR A 367 -20.23 -10.16 -17.62
N LEU A 368 -21.28 -10.12 -18.43
CA LEU A 368 -21.76 -8.89 -19.06
C LEU A 368 -22.94 -8.33 -18.27
N ASP A 369 -22.82 -7.11 -17.78
CA ASP A 369 -23.90 -6.37 -17.12
C ASP A 369 -24.31 -5.18 -17.99
N VAL A 370 -25.52 -5.24 -18.55
CA VAL A 370 -26.09 -4.17 -19.36
C VAL A 370 -27.13 -3.44 -18.54
N ARG A 371 -26.81 -2.22 -18.12
CA ARG A 371 -27.70 -1.38 -17.31
C ARG A 371 -28.86 -0.86 -18.15
N ASN A 372 -29.93 -0.44 -17.48
CA ASN A 372 -31.05 0.25 -18.11
C ASN A 372 -30.56 1.41 -19.01
N GLY A 373 -31.04 1.43 -20.26
CA GLY A 373 -30.61 2.39 -21.28
C GLY A 373 -29.21 2.14 -21.87
N GLY A 374 -28.49 1.10 -21.44
CA GLY A 374 -27.26 0.62 -22.08
C GLY A 374 -27.57 -0.28 -23.28
N THR A 375 -26.65 -0.33 -24.25
CA THR A 375 -26.81 -1.13 -25.47
C THR A 375 -25.67 -2.14 -25.63
N ALA A 376 -25.98 -3.41 -25.89
CA ALA A 376 -24.99 -4.44 -26.21
C ALA A 376 -25.44 -5.26 -27.43
N THR A 377 -24.74 -5.16 -28.56
CA THR A 377 -25.11 -5.88 -29.79
C THR A 377 -24.06 -6.88 -30.23
N THR A 378 -24.49 -7.90 -30.96
CA THR A 378 -23.64 -9.02 -31.38
C THR A 378 -22.98 -9.69 -30.17
N VAL A 379 -23.72 -9.80 -29.06
CA VAL A 379 -23.25 -10.54 -27.88
C VAL A 379 -23.13 -12.01 -28.24
N SER A 380 -22.01 -12.64 -27.89
CA SER A 380 -21.79 -14.07 -28.08
C SER A 380 -21.65 -14.73 -26.72
N MET A 381 -22.69 -15.44 -26.29
CA MET A 381 -22.69 -16.16 -25.03
C MET A 381 -22.04 -17.54 -25.23
N GLY A 382 -21.00 -17.81 -24.47
CA GLY A 382 -20.39 -19.13 -24.31
C GLY A 382 -21.00 -19.89 -23.14
N ASN A 383 -20.59 -21.15 -22.97
CA ASN A 383 -20.96 -21.94 -21.80
C ASN A 383 -20.37 -21.32 -20.53
N GLY A 384 -21.18 -21.19 -19.47
CA GLY A 384 -20.77 -20.59 -18.20
C GLY A 384 -20.71 -19.06 -18.21
N GLY A 385 -21.05 -18.41 -19.33
CA GLY A 385 -21.15 -16.95 -19.42
C GLY A 385 -22.38 -16.42 -18.69
N VAL A 386 -22.22 -15.27 -18.03
CA VAL A 386 -23.26 -14.62 -17.22
C VAL A 386 -23.75 -13.35 -17.90
N LEU A 387 -25.07 -13.21 -18.03
CA LEU A 387 -25.73 -11.99 -18.47
C LEU A 387 -26.56 -11.40 -17.33
N LEU A 388 -26.34 -10.12 -17.01
CA LEU A 388 -27.18 -9.32 -16.13
C LEU A 388 -27.81 -8.22 -16.99
N ALA A 389 -29.14 -8.14 -17.02
CA ALA A 389 -29.86 -7.13 -17.78
C ALA A 389 -31.25 -6.85 -17.20
N ASP A 390 -31.86 -5.76 -17.64
CA ASP A 390 -33.29 -5.49 -17.42
C ASP A 390 -33.99 -5.14 -18.75
N SER A 391 -35.32 -5.15 -18.76
CA SER A 391 -36.10 -4.91 -19.97
C SER A 391 -35.96 -3.50 -20.57
N GLY A 392 -35.36 -2.56 -19.82
CA GLY A 392 -34.98 -1.23 -20.33
C GLY A 392 -33.59 -1.18 -21.00
N ALA A 393 -32.84 -2.27 -21.03
CA ALA A 393 -31.62 -2.39 -21.82
C ALA A 393 -31.93 -2.71 -23.30
N ALA A 394 -30.95 -2.49 -24.18
CA ALA A 394 -31.00 -2.97 -25.56
C ALA A 394 -29.91 -4.01 -25.78
N VAL A 395 -30.27 -5.30 -25.87
CA VAL A 395 -29.32 -6.41 -26.03
C VAL A 395 -29.68 -7.24 -27.24
N SER A 396 -28.70 -7.61 -28.06
CA SER A 396 -28.90 -8.61 -29.12
C SER A 396 -27.69 -9.52 -29.26
N GLY A 397 -27.94 -10.80 -29.50
CA GLY A 397 -26.84 -11.76 -29.55
C GLY A 397 -27.26 -13.18 -29.85
N THR A 398 -26.31 -14.08 -29.64
CA THR A 398 -26.46 -15.53 -29.78
C THR A 398 -26.13 -16.22 -28.46
N ARG A 399 -26.97 -17.19 -28.10
CA ARG A 399 -26.80 -18.09 -26.96
C ARG A 399 -25.73 -19.14 -27.23
N SER A 400 -25.33 -19.86 -26.18
CA SER A 400 -24.38 -20.98 -26.29
C SER A 400 -24.89 -22.14 -27.16
N ASP A 401 -26.21 -22.30 -27.30
CA ASP A 401 -26.86 -23.28 -28.19
C ASP A 401 -27.06 -22.77 -29.63
N GLY A 402 -26.54 -21.57 -29.94
CA GLY A 402 -26.59 -20.97 -31.27
C GLY A 402 -27.89 -20.23 -31.61
N LYS A 403 -28.89 -20.24 -30.72
CA LYS A 403 -30.13 -19.47 -30.94
C LYS A 403 -29.91 -17.98 -30.73
N ALA A 404 -30.58 -17.15 -31.51
CA ALA A 404 -30.61 -15.71 -31.28
C ALA A 404 -31.44 -15.38 -30.02
N PHE A 405 -31.13 -14.25 -29.38
CA PHE A 405 -31.94 -13.66 -28.31
C PHE A 405 -31.89 -12.14 -28.41
N SER A 406 -32.89 -11.46 -27.84
CA SER A 406 -32.89 -10.00 -27.81
C SER A 406 -33.61 -9.40 -26.61
N ILE A 407 -33.26 -8.15 -26.30
CA ILE A 407 -33.94 -7.25 -25.37
C ILE A 407 -33.98 -5.89 -26.09
N GLY A 408 -35.14 -5.25 -26.21
CA GLY A 408 -35.23 -3.92 -26.79
C GLY A 408 -36.66 -3.39 -26.81
N GLY A 409 -36.82 -2.09 -26.58
CA GLY A 409 -38.13 -1.43 -26.61
C GLY A 409 -39.14 -2.02 -25.62
N GLY A 410 -38.68 -2.49 -24.46
CA GLY A 410 -39.53 -3.16 -23.46
C GLY A 410 -39.96 -4.58 -23.84
N GLN A 411 -39.30 -5.19 -24.83
CA GLN A 411 -39.55 -6.58 -25.25
C GLN A 411 -38.28 -7.40 -25.06
N ALA A 412 -38.36 -8.52 -24.36
CA ALA A 412 -37.30 -9.52 -24.27
C ALA A 412 -37.75 -10.82 -24.96
N ASP A 413 -36.87 -11.45 -25.73
CA ASP A 413 -37.19 -12.65 -26.50
C ASP A 413 -36.07 -13.69 -26.40
N ALA A 414 -36.47 -14.95 -26.21
CA ALA A 414 -35.61 -16.13 -26.23
C ALA A 414 -34.43 -16.11 -25.24
N LEU A 415 -34.55 -15.39 -24.11
CA LEU A 415 -33.51 -15.31 -23.11
C LEU A 415 -33.15 -16.69 -22.54
N MET A 416 -31.86 -16.92 -22.27
CA MET A 416 -31.37 -18.09 -21.51
C MET A 416 -30.65 -17.61 -20.25
N LEU A 417 -31.26 -17.86 -19.10
CA LEU A 417 -30.73 -17.45 -17.81
C LEU A 417 -30.15 -18.66 -17.09
N GLU A 418 -28.90 -18.97 -17.41
CA GLU A 418 -28.09 -19.96 -16.70
C GLU A 418 -27.72 -19.48 -15.28
N LYS A 419 -27.16 -20.38 -14.45
CA LYS A 419 -26.70 -20.05 -13.09
C LYS A 419 -25.79 -18.82 -13.08
N GLY A 420 -26.16 -17.82 -12.28
CA GLY A 420 -25.46 -16.54 -12.16
C GLY A 420 -26.06 -15.43 -13.01
N SER A 421 -26.72 -15.77 -14.14
CA SER A 421 -27.44 -14.80 -14.96
C SER A 421 -28.70 -14.31 -14.27
N SER A 422 -29.03 -13.03 -14.48
CA SER A 422 -30.28 -12.48 -13.98
C SER A 422 -30.91 -11.49 -14.94
N PHE A 423 -32.24 -11.52 -14.98
CA PHE A 423 -33.04 -10.58 -15.77
C PHE A 423 -34.13 -9.95 -14.91
N THR A 424 -34.32 -8.64 -15.05
CA THR A 424 -35.43 -7.91 -14.44
C THR A 424 -36.43 -7.42 -15.49
N LEU A 425 -37.67 -7.90 -15.45
CA LEU A 425 -38.78 -7.39 -16.26
C LEU A 425 -39.46 -6.22 -15.54
N ASN A 426 -39.43 -5.03 -16.15
CA ASN A 426 -40.08 -3.83 -15.61
C ASN A 426 -41.59 -3.82 -15.92
N ALA A 427 -42.34 -2.95 -15.23
CA ALA A 427 -43.78 -2.85 -15.41
C ALA A 427 -44.13 -2.31 -16.82
N GLY A 428 -45.06 -3.00 -17.50
CA GLY A 428 -45.51 -2.65 -18.85
C GLY A 428 -44.74 -3.34 -19.97
N ASP A 429 -43.62 -3.99 -19.64
CA ASP A 429 -42.78 -4.70 -20.60
C ASP A 429 -43.21 -6.17 -20.77
N THR A 430 -42.67 -6.84 -21.78
CA THR A 430 -42.98 -8.25 -22.09
C THR A 430 -41.70 -9.07 -22.24
N ALA A 431 -41.72 -10.30 -21.75
CA ALA A 431 -40.66 -11.29 -22.01
C ALA A 431 -41.27 -12.55 -22.61
N THR A 432 -40.86 -12.93 -23.82
CA THR A 432 -41.30 -14.15 -24.52
C THR A 432 -40.19 -15.19 -24.54
N ASP A 433 -40.58 -16.47 -24.54
CA ASP A 433 -39.69 -17.63 -24.72
C ASP A 433 -38.44 -17.65 -23.81
N THR A 434 -38.56 -17.07 -22.61
CA THR A 434 -37.47 -17.04 -21.64
C THR A 434 -37.30 -18.40 -20.98
N THR A 435 -36.09 -18.95 -21.05
CA THR A 435 -35.68 -20.16 -20.35
C THR A 435 -34.84 -19.81 -19.14
N VAL A 436 -35.23 -20.26 -17.94
CA VAL A 436 -34.46 -20.08 -16.70
C VAL A 436 -33.90 -21.43 -16.27
N ASN A 437 -32.58 -21.57 -16.36
CA ASN A 437 -31.86 -22.80 -16.03
C ASN A 437 -30.89 -22.56 -14.85
N GLY A 438 -31.45 -22.31 -13.67
CA GLY A 438 -30.68 -22.00 -12.46
C GLY A 438 -30.26 -20.54 -12.29
N GLY A 439 -30.59 -19.66 -13.25
CA GLY A 439 -30.50 -18.21 -13.12
C GLY A 439 -31.67 -17.59 -12.33
N LEU A 440 -31.76 -16.26 -12.35
CA LEU A 440 -32.81 -15.50 -11.65
C LEU A 440 -33.63 -14.65 -12.63
N PHE A 441 -34.95 -14.82 -12.62
CA PHE A 441 -35.89 -13.92 -13.29
C PHE A 441 -36.69 -13.15 -12.25
N THR A 442 -36.66 -11.82 -12.31
CA THR A 442 -37.45 -10.95 -11.43
C THR A 442 -38.45 -10.14 -12.26
N ALA A 443 -39.74 -10.22 -11.94
CA ALA A 443 -40.76 -9.38 -12.56
C ALA A 443 -41.24 -8.31 -11.55
N ARG A 444 -41.12 -7.03 -11.90
CA ARG A 444 -41.74 -5.91 -11.18
C ARG A 444 -43.16 -5.60 -11.68
N GLY A 445 -43.57 -6.28 -12.75
CA GLY A 445 -44.82 -6.17 -13.50
C GLY A 445 -44.63 -6.79 -14.89
N GLY A 446 -45.50 -6.46 -15.85
CA GLY A 446 -45.34 -6.88 -17.25
C GLY A 446 -46.04 -8.19 -17.62
N THR A 447 -45.72 -8.70 -18.81
CA THR A 447 -46.29 -9.92 -19.39
C THR A 447 -45.19 -10.96 -19.66
N LEU A 448 -45.50 -12.23 -19.39
CA LEU A 448 -44.64 -13.40 -19.59
C LEU A 448 -45.23 -14.33 -20.64
#